data_AF-A0A847PEH0-F1
#
_entry.id   AF-A0A847PEH0-F1
#
_cell.length_a   1.000
_cell.length_b   1.000
_cell.length_c   1.000
_cell.angle_alpha   90.00
_cell.angle_beta   90.00
_cell.angle_gamma   90.00
#
_symmetry.space_group_name_H-M   'P 1'
#
loop_
_entity.id
_entity.type
_entity.pdbx_description
1 polymer ?
#
loop_
_entity_poly.entity_id
_entity_poly.type
_entity_poly.pdbx_seq_one_letter_code
_entity_poly.pdbx_strand_id
1 'polypeptide(L)'
;MRFMRTFFVSLALLSLPALCVAALAGEHEARMDSYAAVLENFLRDGTLPNGDKAEFLEGAKGDVFAVVDVTGDGAPELIIRHTAAGMPGQIEFVTTYDPDGDAVVLIFRDFPAVTYYSGGVLRADSARNHGLAIDGDFWPHAIYRYNPEAKEYEECGFVKAWNKADFPTNPYEGDKPFPDAIDEDGDGMIYSVTLGEECLVVLDTEYVDGPAYRAWEDGLLGGAEAIDVPWLPADEDGLEQLKQGN
;
A
#
# COMPACT_ATOMS: atom_id res chain seq x y z
N MET A 1 55.71 6.50 -32.02
CA MET A 1 54.34 6.82 -32.45
C MET A 1 53.36 5.85 -31.80
N ARG A 2 52.61 6.29 -30.78
CA ARG A 2 51.38 5.64 -30.31
C ARG A 2 50.53 6.75 -29.69
N PHE A 3 49.50 7.18 -30.40
CA PHE A 3 48.56 8.22 -29.96
C PHE A 3 47.57 7.60 -28.99
N MET A 4 47.48 8.16 -27.78
CA MET A 4 46.46 7.84 -26.79
C MET A 4 45.31 8.83 -27.00
N ARG A 5 44.16 8.34 -27.47
CA ARG A 5 42.93 9.13 -27.58
C ARG A 5 42.16 9.04 -26.26
N THR A 6 42.19 10.12 -25.50
CA THR A 6 41.33 10.31 -24.32
C THR A 6 39.91 10.62 -24.83
N PHE A 7 38.94 9.76 -24.51
CA PHE A 7 37.52 10.08 -24.69
C PHE A 7 37.06 10.91 -23.48
N PHE A 8 36.67 12.16 -23.71
CA PHE A 8 35.88 12.92 -22.76
C PHE A 8 34.42 12.50 -22.95
N VAL A 9 33.84 11.83 -21.96
CA VAL A 9 32.39 11.70 -21.84
C VAL A 9 31.90 13.00 -21.21
N SER A 10 31.24 13.83 -22.02
CA SER A 10 30.63 15.08 -21.56
C SER A 10 29.35 14.72 -20.80
N LEU A 11 29.40 14.83 -19.47
CA LEU A 11 28.22 14.73 -18.62
C LEU A 11 27.39 16.01 -18.82
N ALA A 12 26.35 15.94 -19.64
CA ALA A 12 25.39 17.03 -19.80
C ALA A 12 24.50 17.08 -18.54
N LEU A 13 24.82 17.99 -17.62
CA LEU A 13 23.88 18.41 -16.57
C LEU A 13 22.73 19.15 -17.25
N LEU A 14 21.58 18.48 -17.38
CA LEU A 14 20.32 19.10 -17.77
C LEU A 14 19.92 20.12 -16.70
N SER A 15 20.18 21.40 -16.94
CA SER A 15 19.64 22.48 -16.10
C SER A 15 18.16 22.65 -16.43
N LEU A 16 17.26 22.36 -15.49
CA LEU A 16 15.85 22.72 -15.64
C LEU A 16 15.70 24.25 -15.71
N PRO A 17 14.89 24.79 -16.65
CA PRO A 17 14.68 26.23 -16.78
C PRO A 17 13.87 26.79 -15.59
N ALA A 18 14.17 28.01 -15.16
CA ALA A 18 13.57 28.65 -13.97
C ALA A 18 12.03 28.74 -14.01
N LEU A 19 11.42 28.82 -15.19
CA LEU A 19 9.96 28.80 -15.34
C LEU A 19 9.34 27.45 -14.96
N CYS A 20 10.05 26.35 -15.25
CA CYS A 20 9.63 25.00 -14.87
C CYS A 20 9.74 24.80 -13.36
N VAL A 21 10.76 25.38 -12.73
CA VAL A 21 10.92 25.37 -11.26
C VAL A 21 9.78 26.14 -10.57
N ALA A 22 9.39 27.31 -11.11
CA ALA A 22 8.30 28.09 -10.53
C ALA A 22 6.92 27.41 -10.66
N ALA A 23 6.65 26.73 -11.79
CA ALA A 23 5.42 25.96 -11.96
C ALA A 23 5.35 24.78 -10.98
N LEU A 24 6.45 24.01 -10.84
CA LEU A 24 6.53 22.91 -9.88
C LEU A 24 6.37 23.38 -8.43
N ALA A 25 6.91 24.55 -8.08
CA ALA A 25 6.73 25.13 -6.75
C ALA A 25 5.27 25.51 -6.48
N GLY A 26 4.57 26.10 -7.45
CA GLY A 26 3.15 26.43 -7.32
C GLY A 26 2.25 25.20 -7.20
N GLU A 27 2.54 24.14 -7.96
CA GLU A 27 1.83 22.85 -7.85
C GLU A 27 2.07 22.17 -6.49
N HIS A 28 3.28 22.29 -5.95
CA HIS A 28 3.59 21.80 -4.61
C HIS A 28 2.80 22.55 -3.54
N GLU A 29 2.80 23.88 -3.57
CA GLU A 29 2.03 24.72 -2.63
C GLU A 29 0.53 24.37 -2.67
N ALA A 30 -0.07 24.33 -3.87
CA ALA A 30 -1.49 24.02 -4.03
C ALA A 30 -1.87 22.61 -3.53
N ARG A 31 -1.00 21.62 -3.78
CA ARG A 31 -1.15 20.25 -3.27
C ARG A 31 -1.19 20.23 -1.75
N MET A 32 -0.21 20.87 -1.13
CA MET A 32 -0.06 20.80 0.31
C MET A 32 -1.16 21.59 1.03
N ASP A 33 -1.61 22.72 0.48
CA ASP A 33 -2.80 23.43 0.94
C ASP A 33 -4.05 22.55 0.84
N SER A 34 -4.19 21.79 -0.26
CA SER A 34 -5.30 20.85 -0.43
C SER A 34 -5.26 19.72 0.59
N TYR A 35 -4.08 19.17 0.89
CA TYR A 35 -3.91 18.16 1.93
C TYR A 35 -4.20 18.70 3.33
N ALA A 36 -3.76 19.93 3.64
CA ALA A 36 -4.10 20.59 4.88
C ALA A 36 -5.63 20.78 5.02
N ALA A 37 -6.33 21.15 3.94
CA ALA A 37 -7.78 21.29 3.95
C ALA A 37 -8.51 19.94 4.18
N VAL A 38 -8.02 18.84 3.61
CA VAL A 38 -8.56 17.49 3.89
C VAL A 38 -8.39 17.15 5.37
N LEU A 39 -7.20 17.35 5.92
CA LEU A 39 -6.92 17.08 7.34
C LEU A 39 -7.76 17.99 8.26
N GLU A 40 -7.91 19.27 7.94
CA GLU A 40 -8.79 20.19 8.67
C GLU A 40 -10.24 19.71 8.74
N ASN A 41 -10.79 19.23 7.62
CA ASN A 41 -12.15 18.71 7.59
C ASN A 41 -12.27 17.42 8.43
N PHE A 42 -11.28 16.54 8.36
CA PHE A 42 -11.22 15.36 9.21
C PHE A 42 -11.21 15.72 10.70
N LEU A 43 -10.35 16.65 11.13
CA LEU A 43 -10.25 17.08 12.53
C LEU A 43 -11.48 17.84 13.02
N ARG A 44 -12.06 18.70 12.18
CA ARG A 44 -13.19 19.55 12.56
C ARG A 44 -14.47 18.77 12.76
N ASP A 45 -14.77 17.86 11.84
CA ASP A 45 -16.09 17.23 11.77
C ASP A 45 -16.07 15.77 11.29
N GLY A 46 -14.90 15.12 11.31
CA GLY A 46 -14.76 13.71 10.94
C GLY A 46 -14.97 13.41 9.47
N THR A 47 -14.88 14.40 8.58
CA THR A 47 -14.98 14.13 7.13
C THR A 47 -13.75 13.35 6.67
N LEU A 48 -13.99 12.13 6.17
CA LEU A 48 -12.98 11.28 5.55
C LEU A 48 -12.67 11.76 4.13
N PRO A 49 -11.53 11.37 3.53
CA PRO A 49 -11.16 11.81 2.18
C PRO A 49 -12.16 11.46 1.08
N ASN A 50 -12.99 10.44 1.27
CA ASN A 50 -14.06 10.07 0.36
C ASN A 50 -15.38 10.85 0.59
N GLY A 51 -15.42 11.76 1.56
CA GLY A 51 -16.59 12.55 1.93
C GLY A 51 -17.50 11.93 2.99
N ASP A 52 -17.25 10.67 3.38
CA ASP A 52 -18.01 10.01 4.44
C ASP A 52 -17.65 10.57 5.82
N LYS A 53 -18.42 10.18 6.84
CA LYS A 53 -18.15 10.53 8.23
C LYS A 53 -17.47 9.38 8.96
N ALA A 54 -16.34 9.70 9.58
CA ALA A 54 -15.63 8.81 10.49
C ALA A 54 -16.49 8.45 11.71
N GLU A 55 -16.39 7.20 12.13
CA GLU A 55 -16.91 6.76 13.42
C GLU A 55 -15.86 7.04 14.49
N PHE A 56 -16.22 7.72 15.58
CA PHE A 56 -15.30 7.89 16.70
C PHE A 56 -15.79 7.12 17.92
N LEU A 57 -14.94 6.24 18.43
CA LEU A 57 -15.13 5.68 19.76
C LEU A 57 -14.71 6.71 20.82
N GLU A 58 -15.52 6.83 21.87
CA GLU A 58 -15.25 7.79 22.95
C GLU A 58 -13.88 7.51 23.59
N GLY A 59 -13.02 8.54 23.61
CA GLY A 59 -11.67 8.45 24.18
C GLY A 59 -10.66 7.67 23.33
N ALA A 60 -11.05 7.15 22.16
CA ALA A 60 -10.12 6.53 21.25
C ALA A 60 -9.17 7.58 20.64
N LYS A 61 -7.92 7.18 20.52
CA LYS A 61 -6.81 7.95 19.93
C LYS A 61 -5.96 6.98 19.11
N GLY A 62 -5.16 7.52 18.20
CA GLY A 62 -4.27 6.71 17.36
C GLY A 62 -4.38 7.02 15.87
N ASP A 63 -5.24 7.97 15.50
CA ASP A 63 -5.27 8.47 14.14
C ASP A 63 -3.97 9.19 13.81
N VAL A 64 -3.41 8.85 12.66
CA VAL A 64 -2.15 9.40 12.15
C VAL A 64 -2.30 9.73 10.68
N PHE A 65 -1.44 10.61 10.19
CA PHE A 65 -1.33 10.92 8.78
C PHE A 65 0.14 11.01 8.37
N ALA A 66 0.40 10.97 7.07
CA ALA A 66 1.72 11.23 6.50
C ALA A 66 1.58 11.88 5.13
N VAL A 67 2.61 12.63 4.72
CA VAL A 67 2.74 13.14 3.36
C VAL A 67 4.05 12.63 2.79
N VAL A 68 3.99 11.67 1.87
CA VAL A 68 5.16 10.93 1.35
C VAL A 68 4.84 10.35 -0.02
N ASP A 69 5.83 10.30 -0.91
CA ASP A 69 5.72 9.66 -2.22
C ASP A 69 5.69 8.14 -2.05
N VAL A 70 4.50 7.56 -2.23
CA VAL A 70 4.29 6.10 -2.22
C VAL A 70 4.00 5.56 -3.61
N THR A 71 3.59 6.40 -4.56
CA THR A 71 3.33 6.00 -5.95
C THR A 71 4.62 5.87 -6.78
N GLY A 72 5.70 6.50 -6.35
CA GLY A 72 7.00 6.52 -7.03
C GLY A 72 7.06 7.52 -8.19
N ASP A 73 6.12 8.46 -8.28
CA ASP A 73 6.09 9.47 -9.34
C ASP A 73 6.92 10.74 -8.99
N GLY A 74 7.51 10.79 -7.81
CA GLY A 74 8.31 11.90 -7.28
C GLY A 74 7.49 12.95 -6.55
N ALA A 75 6.18 12.78 -6.44
CA ALA A 75 5.25 13.74 -5.92
C ALA A 75 4.50 13.11 -4.72
N PRO A 76 4.49 13.75 -3.53
CA PRO A 76 3.99 13.05 -2.34
C PRO A 76 2.47 12.92 -2.34
N GLU A 77 1.97 11.82 -1.78
CA GLU A 77 0.57 11.57 -1.46
C GLU A 77 0.26 11.88 0.00
N LEU A 78 -1.01 12.19 0.31
CA LEU A 78 -1.53 12.24 1.67
C LEU A 78 -2.10 10.88 2.06
N ILE A 79 -1.59 10.33 3.16
CA ILE A 79 -2.07 9.11 3.80
C ILE A 79 -2.76 9.48 5.11
N ILE A 80 -3.98 9.01 5.34
CA ILE A 80 -4.68 9.13 6.63
C ILE A 80 -5.03 7.73 7.12
N ARG A 81 -4.56 7.39 8.32
CA ARG A 81 -4.87 6.14 9.01
C ARG A 81 -5.80 6.43 10.18
N HIS A 82 -7.05 6.04 10.04
CA HIS A 82 -8.08 6.19 11.06
C HIS A 82 -8.27 4.86 11.81
N THR A 83 -7.91 4.86 13.09
CA THR A 83 -7.98 3.71 14.01
C THR A 83 -8.79 4.00 15.26
N ALA A 84 -9.18 5.26 15.51
CA ALA A 84 -10.02 5.70 16.61
C ALA A 84 -11.50 5.30 16.48
N ALA A 85 -11.76 4.13 15.89
CA ALA A 85 -13.06 3.54 15.62
C ALA A 85 -13.12 2.08 16.09
N GLY A 86 -14.33 1.51 16.13
CA GLY A 86 -14.48 0.07 16.19
C GLY A 86 -13.86 -0.59 14.96
N MET A 87 -13.47 -1.86 15.05
CA MET A 87 -12.80 -2.58 13.96
C MET A 87 -13.42 -2.39 12.56
N PRO A 88 -14.76 -2.36 12.37
CA PRO A 88 -15.36 -2.10 11.05
C PRO A 88 -15.18 -0.68 10.51
N GLY A 89 -14.97 0.30 11.39
CA GLY A 89 -14.75 1.70 11.04
C GLY A 89 -13.27 2.06 10.86
N GLN A 90 -12.36 1.15 11.20
CA GLN A 90 -10.93 1.36 10.99
C GLN A 90 -10.60 1.30 9.50
N ILE A 91 -9.88 2.31 9.00
CA ILE A 91 -9.60 2.46 7.58
C ILE A 91 -8.36 3.32 7.36
N GLU A 92 -7.62 3.03 6.30
CA GLU A 92 -6.54 3.84 5.79
C GLU A 92 -6.87 4.32 4.38
N PHE A 93 -6.58 5.58 4.11
CA PHE A 93 -6.79 6.23 2.82
C PHE A 93 -5.46 6.73 2.28
N VAL A 94 -5.25 6.58 0.97
CA VAL A 94 -4.18 7.25 0.23
C VAL A 94 -4.82 8.15 -0.82
N THR A 95 -4.37 9.38 -0.88
CA THR A 95 -4.87 10.38 -1.83
C THR A 95 -3.74 11.08 -2.56
N THR A 96 -3.93 11.33 -3.84
CA THR A 96 -3.05 12.18 -4.65
C THR A 96 -3.71 13.52 -4.94
N TYR A 97 -2.94 14.49 -5.43
CA TYR A 97 -3.46 15.77 -5.89
C TYR A 97 -3.39 15.82 -7.41
N ASP A 98 -4.53 16.09 -8.05
CA ASP A 98 -4.64 16.25 -9.49
C ASP A 98 -4.53 17.73 -9.87
N PRO A 99 -3.39 18.19 -10.42
CA PRO A 99 -3.19 19.60 -10.75
C PRO A 99 -4.11 20.08 -11.89
N ASP A 100 -4.54 19.19 -12.78
CA ASP A 100 -5.45 19.55 -13.88
C ASP A 100 -6.87 19.84 -13.37
N GLY A 101 -7.29 19.11 -12.33
CA GLY A 101 -8.59 19.23 -11.69
C GLY A 101 -8.62 20.18 -10.49
N ASP A 102 -7.45 20.62 -10.00
CA ASP A 102 -7.27 21.32 -8.73
C ASP A 102 -8.01 20.62 -7.57
N ALA A 103 -7.78 19.30 -7.45
CA ALA A 103 -8.56 18.45 -6.56
C ALA A 103 -7.75 17.31 -5.95
N VAL A 104 -8.11 16.92 -4.73
CA VAL A 104 -7.61 15.68 -4.11
C VAL A 104 -8.40 14.49 -4.65
N VAL A 105 -7.69 13.45 -5.05
CA VAL A 105 -8.24 12.22 -5.63
C VAL A 105 -7.90 11.06 -4.70
N LEU A 106 -8.91 10.28 -4.33
CA LEU A 106 -8.72 9.03 -3.60
C LEU A 106 -8.17 7.96 -4.53
N ILE A 107 -7.02 7.37 -4.19
CA ILE A 107 -6.34 6.37 -5.02
C ILE A 107 -6.26 4.99 -4.37
N PHE A 108 -6.44 4.90 -3.05
CA PHE A 108 -6.49 3.63 -2.32
C PHE A 108 -7.25 3.77 -1.01
N ARG A 109 -8.00 2.73 -0.62
CA ARG A 109 -8.55 2.59 0.72
C ARG A 109 -8.64 1.12 1.13
N ASP A 110 -8.24 0.80 2.35
CA ASP A 110 -8.42 -0.54 2.93
C ASP A 110 -8.28 -0.49 4.47
N PHE A 111 -8.35 -1.63 5.14
CA PHE A 111 -8.04 -1.79 6.56
C PHE A 111 -6.63 -1.26 6.88
N PRO A 112 -6.39 -0.61 8.04
CA PRO A 112 -5.14 0.10 8.35
C PRO A 112 -4.00 -0.83 8.78
N ALA A 113 -3.68 -1.80 7.94
CA ALA A 113 -2.54 -2.70 8.07
C ALA A 113 -1.79 -2.76 6.72
N VAL A 114 -1.28 -1.59 6.31
CA VAL A 114 -0.66 -1.39 4.99
C VAL A 114 0.84 -1.17 5.14
N THR A 115 1.62 -1.84 4.29
CA THR A 115 3.05 -1.62 4.09
C THR A 115 3.28 -1.09 2.67
N TYR A 116 3.95 0.06 2.55
CA TYR A 116 4.26 0.69 1.28
C TYR A 116 5.69 0.32 0.85
N TYR A 117 5.89 0.16 -0.46
CA TYR A 117 7.17 -0.13 -1.06
C TYR A 117 7.47 0.84 -2.21
N SER A 118 8.75 1.09 -2.46
CA SER A 118 9.22 1.93 -3.55
C SER A 118 8.66 1.49 -4.91
N GLY A 119 8.34 2.43 -5.79
CA GLY A 119 7.87 2.11 -7.14
C GLY A 119 6.38 1.77 -7.23
N GLY A 120 5.57 2.32 -6.31
CA GLY A 120 4.11 2.26 -6.41
C GLY A 120 3.54 0.89 -6.08
N VAL A 121 4.15 0.16 -5.14
CA VAL A 121 3.66 -1.15 -4.69
C VAL A 121 3.29 -1.07 -3.22
N LEU A 122 2.18 -1.67 -2.83
CA LEU A 122 1.82 -1.82 -1.43
C LEU A 122 1.33 -3.22 -1.12
N ARG A 123 1.47 -3.62 0.14
CA ARG A 123 0.87 -4.82 0.73
C ARG A 123 -0.18 -4.38 1.74
N ALA A 124 -1.40 -4.90 1.62
CA ALA A 124 -2.47 -4.69 2.59
C ALA A 124 -2.81 -6.01 3.28
N ASP A 125 -2.56 -6.08 4.57
CA ASP A 125 -2.91 -7.23 5.41
C ASP A 125 -4.43 -7.22 5.69
N SER A 126 -5.04 -8.40 5.61
CA SER A 126 -6.49 -8.56 5.78
C SER A 126 -6.93 -8.13 7.17
N ALA A 127 -8.09 -7.47 7.29
CA ALA A 127 -8.68 -7.16 8.61
C ALA A 127 -8.90 -8.41 9.48
N ARG A 128 -9.08 -9.58 8.85
CA ARG A 128 -9.25 -10.86 9.52
C ARG A 128 -8.44 -11.94 8.81
N ASN A 129 -7.98 -12.91 9.58
CA ASN A 129 -7.39 -14.11 9.02
C ASN A 129 -8.50 -15.01 8.47
N HIS A 130 -8.65 -15.03 7.14
CA HIS A 130 -9.56 -15.93 6.41
C HIS A 130 -8.84 -17.20 5.90
N GLY A 131 -7.61 -17.43 6.35
CA GLY A 131 -6.82 -18.62 6.01
C GLY A 131 -7.02 -19.76 7.01
N LEU A 132 -6.34 -20.87 6.73
CA LEU A 132 -6.21 -22.03 7.62
C LEU A 132 -4.81 -22.07 8.25
N ALA A 133 -4.25 -20.91 8.55
CA ALA A 133 -2.98 -20.74 9.23
C ALA A 133 -3.20 -19.66 10.30
N ILE A 134 -3.37 -20.06 11.57
CA ILE A 134 -3.72 -19.14 12.67
C ILE A 134 -2.50 -18.85 13.54
N ASP A 135 -1.70 -19.89 13.81
CA ASP A 135 -0.50 -19.84 14.64
C ASP A 135 0.73 -20.03 13.74
N GLY A 136 1.15 -18.96 13.07
CA GLY A 136 2.33 -18.98 12.19
C GLY A 136 2.76 -17.60 11.73
N ASP A 137 3.90 -17.54 11.04
CA ASP A 137 4.51 -16.29 10.52
C ASP A 137 3.76 -15.72 9.29
N PHE A 138 2.52 -16.15 9.03
CA PHE A 138 1.77 -15.77 7.85
C PHE A 138 0.43 -15.11 8.19
N TRP A 139 0.17 -13.95 7.59
CA TRP A 139 -1.11 -13.28 7.62
C TRP A 139 -1.63 -13.07 6.19
N PRO A 140 -2.91 -13.38 5.89
CA PRO A 140 -3.46 -13.17 4.56
C PRO A 140 -3.38 -11.71 4.12
N HIS A 141 -2.99 -11.48 2.88
CA HIS A 141 -2.76 -10.13 2.37
C HIS A 141 -2.94 -10.05 0.86
N ALA A 142 -3.21 -8.83 0.40
CA ALA A 142 -3.19 -8.47 -1.01
C ALA A 142 -1.95 -7.61 -1.32
N ILE A 143 -1.46 -7.72 -2.57
CA ILE A 143 -0.44 -6.84 -3.13
C ILE A 143 -1.11 -6.00 -4.20
N TYR A 144 -0.87 -4.69 -4.16
CA TYR A 144 -1.42 -3.72 -5.11
C TYR A 144 -0.30 -2.97 -5.83
N ARG A 145 -0.61 -2.48 -7.03
CA ARG A 145 0.28 -1.60 -7.79
C ARG A 145 -0.47 -0.35 -8.24
N TYR A 146 0.19 0.79 -8.14
CA TYR A 146 -0.35 2.06 -8.62
C TYR A 146 -0.42 2.08 -10.16
N ASN A 147 -1.61 2.37 -10.68
CA ASN A 147 -1.85 2.68 -12.08
C ASN A 147 -2.02 4.20 -12.25
N PRO A 148 -1.04 4.90 -12.87
CA PRO A 148 -1.11 6.34 -13.06
C PRO A 148 -2.19 6.78 -14.07
N GLU A 149 -2.59 5.92 -15.01
CA GLU A 149 -3.63 6.25 -15.99
C GLU A 149 -5.01 6.24 -15.33
N ALA A 150 -5.29 5.25 -14.48
CA ALA A 150 -6.55 5.13 -13.75
C ALA A 150 -6.58 5.97 -12.46
N LYS A 151 -5.41 6.43 -11.99
CA LYS A 151 -5.21 7.11 -10.70
C LYS A 151 -5.71 6.26 -9.52
N GLU A 152 -5.36 4.97 -9.52
CA GLU A 152 -5.76 4.05 -8.44
C GLU A 152 -4.70 2.96 -8.21
N TYR A 153 -4.69 2.38 -7.02
CA TYR A 153 -3.98 1.14 -6.75
C TYR A 153 -4.85 -0.06 -7.15
N GLU A 154 -4.34 -0.87 -8.08
CA GLU A 154 -5.01 -2.07 -8.57
C GLU A 154 -4.51 -3.31 -7.82
N GLU A 155 -5.44 -4.17 -7.40
CA GLU A 155 -5.09 -5.43 -6.76
C GLU A 155 -4.41 -6.36 -7.78
N CYS A 156 -3.13 -6.64 -7.54
CA CYS A 156 -2.36 -7.56 -8.36
C CYS A 156 -2.58 -9.02 -7.92
N GLY A 157 -2.91 -9.23 -6.66
CA GLY A 157 -3.33 -10.54 -6.17
C GLY A 157 -3.47 -10.62 -4.66
N PHE A 158 -4.06 -11.73 -4.21
CA PHE A 158 -4.35 -12.02 -2.81
C PHE A 158 -3.85 -13.41 -2.45
N VAL A 159 -3.32 -13.56 -1.24
CA VAL A 159 -2.81 -14.84 -0.74
C VAL A 159 -3.35 -15.16 0.64
N LYS A 160 -3.71 -16.43 0.83
CA LYS A 160 -3.98 -17.05 2.14
C LYS A 160 -3.17 -18.35 2.26
N ALA A 161 -2.88 -18.76 3.49
CA ALA A 161 -2.15 -20.00 3.75
C ALA A 161 -3.02 -21.05 4.44
N TRP A 162 -2.58 -22.30 4.36
CA TRP A 162 -3.04 -23.42 5.16
C TRP A 162 -1.81 -24.04 5.86
N ASN A 163 -1.84 -24.01 7.18
CA ASN A 163 -0.87 -24.67 8.06
C ASN A 163 -1.44 -26.01 8.54
N LYS A 164 -0.77 -27.11 8.21
CA LYS A 164 -1.15 -28.47 8.62
C LYS A 164 -1.18 -28.65 10.13
N ALA A 165 -0.28 -28.00 10.86
CA ALA A 165 -0.18 -28.15 12.31
C ALA A 165 -1.42 -27.60 13.02
N ASP A 166 -1.94 -26.47 12.53
CA ASP A 166 -3.15 -25.83 13.03
C ASP A 166 -4.40 -26.55 12.54
N PHE A 167 -4.39 -26.92 11.25
CA PHE A 167 -5.52 -27.51 10.55
C PHE A 167 -5.08 -28.75 9.77
N PRO A 168 -5.07 -29.95 10.39
CA PRO A 168 -4.78 -31.19 9.64
C PRO A 168 -5.88 -31.54 8.62
N THR A 169 -7.06 -30.94 8.75
CA THR A 169 -8.20 -31.01 7.83
C THR A 169 -8.80 -29.62 7.64
N ASN A 170 -9.45 -29.37 6.51
CA ASN A 170 -10.20 -28.15 6.22
C ASN A 170 -11.66 -28.30 6.69
N PRO A 171 -12.05 -27.65 7.81
CA PRO A 171 -13.40 -27.79 8.36
C PRO A 171 -14.49 -27.13 7.49
N TYR A 172 -14.11 -26.24 6.56
CA TYR A 172 -15.02 -25.54 5.68
C TYR A 172 -15.30 -26.32 4.38
N GLU A 173 -14.50 -27.34 4.08
CA GLU A 173 -14.61 -28.20 2.90
C GLU A 173 -14.87 -29.67 3.28
N GLY A 174 -15.73 -29.89 4.26
CA GLY A 174 -16.13 -31.24 4.67
C GLY A 174 -14.98 -32.07 5.25
N ASP A 175 -14.09 -31.43 6.01
CA ASP A 175 -12.93 -32.05 6.67
C ASP A 175 -11.95 -32.71 5.69
N LYS A 176 -11.82 -32.14 4.48
CA LYS A 176 -10.80 -32.53 3.49
C LYS A 176 -9.41 -32.52 4.16
N PRO A 177 -8.63 -33.61 4.09
CA PRO A 177 -7.30 -33.64 4.72
C PRO A 177 -6.34 -32.67 4.04
N PHE A 178 -5.35 -32.21 4.80
CA PHE A 178 -4.24 -31.42 4.27
C PHE A 178 -3.57 -32.15 3.08
N PRO A 179 -3.37 -31.47 1.92
CA PRO A 179 -2.87 -32.11 0.72
C PRO A 179 -1.34 -32.25 0.75
N ASP A 180 -0.85 -33.28 1.44
CA ASP A 180 0.58 -33.61 1.60
C ASP A 180 1.38 -33.72 0.29
N ALA A 181 0.72 -33.93 -0.84
CA ALA A 181 1.39 -34.02 -2.14
C ALA A 181 1.76 -32.64 -2.73
N ILE A 182 1.21 -31.54 -2.19
CA ILE A 182 1.52 -30.16 -2.61
C ILE A 182 2.68 -29.58 -1.80
N ASP A 183 2.80 -29.97 -0.52
CA ASP A 183 3.88 -29.60 0.40
C ASP A 183 5.17 -30.36 0.04
N GLU A 184 5.87 -29.90 -1.01
CA GLU A 184 7.07 -30.57 -1.54
C GLU A 184 8.28 -30.39 -0.62
N ASP A 185 8.37 -29.27 0.11
CA ASP A 185 9.45 -29.00 1.06
C ASP A 185 9.20 -29.58 2.47
N GLY A 186 7.96 -30.00 2.77
CA GLY A 186 7.59 -30.75 3.97
C GLY A 186 7.50 -29.90 5.23
N ASP A 187 7.36 -28.58 5.10
CA ASP A 187 7.24 -27.65 6.21
C ASP A 187 5.81 -27.57 6.78
N GLY A 188 4.83 -28.17 6.10
CA GLY A 188 3.43 -28.20 6.49
C GLY A 188 2.66 -26.94 6.08
N MET A 189 3.18 -26.11 5.19
CA MET A 189 2.56 -24.87 4.71
C MET A 189 2.26 -24.93 3.21
N ILE A 190 1.04 -24.57 2.84
CA ILE A 190 0.66 -24.37 1.43
C ILE A 190 -0.15 -23.08 1.29
N TYR A 191 -0.17 -22.53 0.08
CA TYR A 191 -0.64 -21.17 -0.17
C TYR A 191 -1.64 -21.14 -1.33
N SER A 192 -2.80 -20.51 -1.11
CA SER A 192 -3.78 -20.22 -2.15
C SER A 192 -3.57 -18.79 -2.61
N VAL A 193 -3.20 -18.60 -3.88
CA VAL A 193 -2.90 -17.31 -4.50
C VAL A 193 -3.92 -17.00 -5.60
N THR A 194 -4.48 -15.79 -5.60
CA THR A 194 -5.41 -15.25 -6.61
C THR A 194 -4.78 -14.04 -7.30
N LEU A 195 -5.03 -13.82 -8.60
CA LEU A 195 -4.48 -12.69 -9.38
C LEU A 195 -5.63 -11.82 -9.95
N GLY A 196 -5.99 -10.73 -9.27
CA GLY A 196 -7.15 -9.90 -9.64
C GLY A 196 -8.49 -10.65 -9.53
N GLU A 197 -9.45 -10.36 -10.41
CA GLU A 197 -10.74 -11.08 -10.47
C GLU A 197 -10.64 -12.50 -11.09
N GLU A 198 -9.49 -12.86 -11.67
CA GLU A 198 -9.27 -14.16 -12.31
C GLU A 198 -8.33 -15.05 -11.46
N CYS A 199 -8.82 -16.22 -11.04
CA CYS A 199 -7.95 -17.24 -10.41
C CYS A 199 -7.00 -17.82 -11.46
N LEU A 200 -5.70 -17.54 -11.35
CA LEU A 200 -4.64 -18.22 -12.11
C LEU A 200 -4.10 -19.46 -11.39
N VAL A 201 -5.00 -20.21 -10.76
CA VAL A 201 -4.73 -21.59 -10.38
C VAL A 201 -5.80 -22.43 -11.05
N VAL A 202 -5.38 -23.42 -11.83
CA VAL A 202 -6.28 -24.43 -12.40
C VAL A 202 -7.13 -24.96 -11.25
N LEU A 203 -8.44 -25.12 -11.49
CA LEU A 203 -9.47 -25.60 -10.54
C LEU A 203 -9.09 -26.87 -9.76
N ASP A 204 -8.00 -27.57 -10.13
CA ASP A 204 -7.63 -28.87 -9.58
C ASP A 204 -6.49 -28.83 -8.54
N THR A 205 -5.78 -27.71 -8.28
CA THR A 205 -4.75 -27.69 -7.22
C THR A 205 -5.03 -26.78 -6.03
N GLU A 206 -5.83 -25.70 -6.15
CA GLU A 206 -6.24 -24.75 -5.09
C GLU A 206 -5.10 -24.08 -4.27
N TYR A 207 -3.89 -24.64 -4.27
CA TYR A 207 -2.75 -24.29 -3.45
C TYR A 207 -1.44 -24.54 -4.20
N VAL A 208 -0.38 -23.87 -3.74
CA VAL A 208 1.01 -24.05 -4.16
C VAL A 208 1.91 -24.17 -2.92
N ASP A 209 3.08 -24.77 -3.09
CA ASP A 209 4.11 -24.84 -2.05
C ASP A 209 4.81 -23.48 -1.82
N GLY A 210 5.55 -23.36 -0.72
CA GLY A 210 6.29 -22.18 -0.31
C GLY A 210 7.20 -21.56 -1.40
N PRO A 211 8.01 -22.33 -2.14
CA PRO A 211 8.86 -21.76 -3.20
C PRO A 211 8.08 -21.04 -4.31
N ALA A 212 6.90 -21.56 -4.68
CA ALA A 212 6.06 -20.96 -5.71
C ALA A 212 5.36 -19.69 -5.20
N TYR A 213 4.88 -19.71 -3.95
CA TYR A 213 4.36 -18.50 -3.28
C TYR A 213 5.42 -17.39 -3.23
N ARG A 214 6.64 -17.70 -2.76
CA ARG A 214 7.73 -16.71 -2.68
C ARG A 214 8.09 -16.14 -4.05
N ALA A 215 8.15 -16.97 -5.09
CA ALA A 215 8.41 -16.52 -6.45
C ALA A 215 7.30 -15.59 -6.99
N TRP A 216 6.05 -15.83 -6.62
CA TRP A 216 4.93 -14.94 -6.95
C TRP A 216 5.06 -13.59 -6.23
N GLU A 217 5.30 -13.61 -4.91
CA GLU A 217 5.44 -12.39 -4.10
C GLU A 217 6.63 -11.55 -4.56
N ASP A 218 7.80 -12.18 -4.74
CA ASP A 218 9.01 -11.54 -5.26
C ASP A 218 8.79 -10.95 -6.67
N GLY A 219 8.01 -11.63 -7.50
CA GLY A 219 7.66 -11.16 -8.84
C GLY A 219 6.80 -9.89 -8.82
N LEU A 220 5.90 -9.77 -7.85
CA LEU A 220 5.07 -8.58 -7.67
C LEU A 220 5.81 -7.44 -6.96
N LEU A 221 6.58 -7.73 -5.92
CA LEU A 221 7.39 -6.71 -5.23
C LEU A 221 8.54 -6.22 -6.11
N GLY A 222 9.09 -7.06 -6.98
CA GLY A 222 10.12 -6.67 -7.95
C GLY A 222 11.41 -6.15 -7.31
N GLY A 223 11.70 -6.53 -6.06
CA GLY A 223 12.82 -6.00 -5.28
C GLY A 223 12.59 -4.59 -4.71
N ALA A 224 11.34 -4.12 -4.66
CA ALA A 224 10.98 -2.86 -4.04
C ALA A 224 11.34 -2.83 -2.55
N GLU A 225 11.83 -1.68 -2.08
CA GLU A 225 12.21 -1.46 -0.69
C GLU A 225 11.04 -0.88 0.11
N ALA A 226 10.86 -1.35 1.35
CA ALA A 226 9.82 -0.81 2.22
C ALA A 226 10.07 0.67 2.53
N ILE A 227 9.02 1.48 2.46
CA ILE A 227 9.06 2.91 2.76
C ILE A 227 8.84 3.09 4.26
N ASP A 228 9.77 3.80 4.92
CA ASP A 228 9.58 4.27 6.29
C ASP A 228 8.65 5.50 6.27
N VAL A 229 7.37 5.28 6.61
CA VAL A 229 6.34 6.32 6.51
C VAL A 229 6.50 7.31 7.68
N PRO A 230 6.68 8.62 7.40
CA PRO A 230 6.92 9.62 8.44
C PRO A 230 5.60 10.05 9.11
N TRP A 231 5.04 9.15 9.92
CA TRP A 231 3.77 9.38 10.59
C TRP A 231 3.79 10.59 11.53
N LEU A 232 2.78 11.43 11.39
CA LEU A 232 2.42 12.50 12.30
C LEU A 232 1.07 12.19 12.96
N PRO A 233 0.83 12.65 14.20
CA PRO A 233 -0.49 12.53 14.80
C PRO A 233 -1.52 13.30 13.98
N ALA A 234 -2.70 12.72 13.73
CA ALA A 234 -3.81 13.43 13.12
C ALA A 234 -4.53 14.27 14.18
N ASP A 235 -3.89 15.38 14.57
CA ASP A 235 -4.39 16.38 15.51
C ASP A 235 -3.97 17.80 15.08
N GLU A 236 -4.29 18.80 15.90
CA GLU A 236 -3.97 20.22 15.63
C GLU A 236 -2.46 20.46 15.50
N ASP A 237 -1.62 19.77 16.29
CA ASP A 237 -0.16 19.92 16.27
C ASP A 237 0.43 19.33 15.00
N GLY A 238 -0.07 18.17 14.56
CA GLY A 238 0.30 17.57 13.28
C GLY A 238 -0.11 18.43 12.09
N LEU A 239 -1.33 18.99 12.10
CA LEU A 239 -1.78 19.93 11.07
C LEU A 239 -0.92 21.20 11.03
N GLU A 240 -0.50 21.73 12.17
CA GLU A 240 0.40 22.88 12.22
C GLU A 240 1.76 22.54 11.61
N GLN A 241 2.32 21.37 11.91
CA GLN A 241 3.56 20.90 11.31
C GLN A 241 3.47 20.77 9.78
N LEU A 242 2.36 20.23 9.26
CA LEU A 242 2.12 20.16 7.82
C LEU A 242 2.17 21.54 7.16
N LYS A 243 1.49 22.54 7.77
CA LYS A 243 1.44 23.90 7.23
C LYS A 243 2.78 24.66 7.32
N GLN A 244 3.60 24.36 8.33
CA GLN A 244 4.92 24.97 8.49
C GLN A 244 5.99 24.32 7.60
N GLY A 245 5.76 23.10 7.12
CA GLY A 245 6.62 22.37 6.21
C GLY A 245 6.48 22.78 4.74
N ASN A 246 5.49 23.61 4.41
CA ASN A 246 5.27 24.20 3.08
C ASN A 246 6.15 25.42 2.82
#